data_AF-A0A533TTB6-F1
#
_entry.id   AF-A0A533TTB6-F1
#
_cell.length_a   1.000
_cell.length_b   1.000
_cell.length_c   1.000
_cell.angle_alpha   90.00
_cell.angle_beta   90.00
_cell.angle_gamma   90.00
#
_symmetry.space_group_name_H-M   'P 1'
#
loop_
_entity.id
_entity.type
_entity.pdbx_description
1 polymer ?
#
loop_
_entity_poly.entity_id
_entity_poly.type
_entity_poly.pdbx_seq_one_letter_code
_entity_poly.pdbx_strand_id
1 'polypeptide(L)'
;MPVSGAYTDEAKRLKGEIKKKFKTQVALCQAIGAKDASYITAYVTGKNRIGNILREKLEAVGIDVNYILYGKKGTPELPPPPPDPALSVMLADCTQKIQQLQTAAIDMSKELLELNKLVDTIKKRVFTHSS
;
A
#
# COMPACT_ATOMS: atom_id res chain seq x y z
N MET A 1 13.10 -3.01 -33.37
CA MET A 1 13.55 -1.63 -33.09
C MET A 1 14.26 -1.57 -31.74
N PRO A 2 15.47 -0.98 -31.67
CA PRO A 2 16.20 -0.77 -30.41
C PRO A 2 15.44 0.18 -29.49
N VAL A 3 15.70 0.09 -28.18
CA VAL A 3 15.19 1.04 -27.17
C VAL A 3 16.20 2.18 -27.07
N SER A 4 15.76 3.43 -27.24
CA SER A 4 16.69 4.57 -27.36
C SER A 4 16.16 5.87 -26.75
N GLY A 5 15.07 5.83 -25.99
CA GLY A 5 14.49 7.02 -25.35
C GLY A 5 14.65 7.05 -23.82
N ALA A 6 14.21 8.15 -23.21
CA ALA A 6 14.34 8.41 -21.76
C ALA A 6 13.67 7.34 -20.88
N TYR A 7 12.67 6.63 -21.40
CA TYR A 7 11.90 5.60 -20.69
C TYR A 7 12.38 4.18 -21.04
N THR A 8 13.70 3.96 -20.99
CA THR A 8 14.33 2.72 -21.46
C THR A 8 13.86 1.48 -20.70
N ASP A 9 13.74 1.56 -19.37
CA ASP A 9 13.33 0.42 -18.55
C ASP A 9 11.83 0.10 -18.69
N GLU A 10 10.99 1.12 -18.78
CA GLU A 10 9.56 0.96 -19.07
C GLU A 10 9.36 0.27 -20.42
N ALA A 11 10.09 0.72 -21.45
CA ALA A 11 10.03 0.12 -22.79
C ALA A 11 10.49 -1.34 -22.83
N LYS A 12 11.54 -1.69 -22.07
CA LYS A 12 12.00 -3.08 -21.91
C LYS A 12 10.92 -3.94 -21.24
N ARG A 13 10.33 -3.46 -20.15
CA ARG A 13 9.25 -4.17 -19.44
C ARG A 13 8.02 -4.36 -20.33
N LEU A 14 7.61 -3.31 -21.05
CA LEU A 14 6.47 -3.36 -21.97
C LEU A 14 6.71 -4.37 -23.09
N LYS A 15 7.90 -4.37 -23.70
CA LYS A 15 8.29 -5.39 -24.69
C LYS A 15 8.25 -6.81 -24.12
N GLY A 16 8.68 -6.99 -22.86
CA GLY A 16 8.60 -8.26 -22.15
C GLY A 16 7.15 -8.76 -22.02
N GLU A 17 6.25 -7.91 -21.55
CA GLU A 17 4.82 -8.25 -21.41
C GLU A 17 4.15 -8.51 -22.76
N ILE A 18 4.45 -7.72 -23.79
CA ILE A 18 3.95 -7.95 -25.16
C ILE A 18 4.38 -9.33 -25.66
N LYS A 19 5.68 -9.66 -25.52
CA LYS A 19 6.21 -10.95 -25.98
C LYS A 19 5.58 -12.12 -25.20
N LYS A 20 5.34 -11.94 -23.90
CA LYS A 20 4.79 -12.98 -23.02
C LYS A 20 3.30 -13.26 -23.27
N LYS A 21 2.48 -12.20 -23.38
CA LYS A 21 1.01 -12.33 -23.45
C LYS A 21 0.44 -12.31 -24.88
N PHE A 22 1.03 -11.49 -25.76
CA PHE A 22 0.47 -11.22 -27.09
C PHE A 22 1.37 -11.71 -28.24
N LYS A 23 2.59 -12.14 -27.95
CA LYS A 23 3.67 -12.54 -28.89
C LYS A 23 4.19 -11.39 -29.77
N THR A 24 3.31 -10.53 -30.30
CA THR A 24 3.66 -9.43 -31.22
C THR A 24 3.00 -8.11 -30.83
N GLN A 25 3.59 -6.99 -31.28
CA GLN A 25 3.05 -5.64 -31.10
C GLN A 25 1.70 -5.44 -31.81
N VAL A 26 1.52 -6.09 -32.97
CA VAL A 26 0.29 -6.04 -33.75
C VAL A 26 -0.87 -6.67 -32.98
N ALA A 27 -0.64 -7.84 -32.37
CA ALA A 27 -1.64 -8.53 -31.56
C ALA A 27 -2.08 -7.71 -30.34
N LEU A 28 -1.14 -7.02 -29.67
CA LEU A 28 -1.51 -6.09 -28.62
C LEU A 28 -2.38 -4.94 -29.16
N CYS A 29 -1.99 -4.33 -30.28
CA CYS A 29 -2.76 -3.21 -30.86
C CYS A 29 -4.18 -3.61 -31.22
N GLN A 30 -4.37 -4.81 -31.77
CA GLN A 30 -5.69 -5.37 -32.04
C GLN A 30 -6.50 -5.58 -30.74
N ALA A 31 -5.87 -6.11 -29.69
CA ALA A 31 -6.54 -6.34 -28.40
C ALA A 31 -7.01 -5.02 -27.74
N ILE A 32 -6.27 -3.93 -27.89
CA ILE A 32 -6.63 -2.61 -27.32
C ILE A 32 -7.46 -1.72 -28.27
N GLY A 33 -7.91 -2.27 -29.41
CA GLY A 33 -8.70 -1.55 -30.40
C GLY A 33 -7.94 -0.42 -31.12
N ALA A 34 -6.62 -0.53 -31.24
CA ALA A 34 -5.78 0.41 -32.00
C ALA A 34 -5.69 -0.01 -33.47
N LYS A 35 -5.67 0.98 -34.37
CA LYS A 35 -5.69 0.80 -35.82
C LYS A 35 -4.45 0.06 -36.35
N ASP A 36 -3.29 0.32 -35.79
CA ASP A 36 -2.02 -0.23 -36.26
C ASP A 36 -0.91 -0.15 -35.19
N ALA A 37 0.19 -0.87 -35.43
CA ALA A 37 1.32 -1.00 -34.51
C ALA A 37 2.08 0.31 -34.23
N SER A 38 1.85 1.35 -35.06
CA SER A 38 2.47 2.66 -34.83
C SER A 38 2.01 3.28 -33.50
N TYR A 39 0.77 2.97 -33.07
CA TYR A 39 0.17 3.50 -31.85
C TYR A 39 1.01 3.23 -30.60
N ILE A 40 1.60 2.03 -30.48
CA ILE A 40 2.44 1.67 -29.33
C ILE A 40 3.94 1.85 -29.58
N THR A 41 4.35 2.15 -30.82
CA THR A 41 5.76 2.16 -31.25
C THR A 41 6.62 3.13 -30.43
N ALA A 42 6.10 4.32 -30.12
CA ALA A 42 6.81 5.32 -29.30
C ALA A 42 7.06 4.85 -27.85
N TYR A 43 6.18 4.01 -27.31
CA TYR A 43 6.26 3.50 -25.93
C TYR A 43 7.20 2.28 -25.85
N VAL A 44 7.15 1.36 -26.82
CA VAL A 44 8.07 0.20 -26.89
C VAL A 44 9.50 0.58 -27.29
N THR A 45 9.71 1.79 -27.82
CA THR A 45 11.03 2.37 -28.08
C THR A 45 11.53 3.27 -26.95
N GLY A 46 10.68 3.55 -25.95
CA GLY A 46 11.00 4.36 -24.78
C GLY A 46 11.04 5.87 -25.04
N LYS A 47 10.51 6.32 -26.19
CA LYS A 47 10.40 7.75 -26.52
C LYS A 47 9.33 8.44 -25.68
N ASN A 48 8.21 7.76 -25.43
CA ASN A 48 7.08 8.29 -24.66
C ASN A 48 6.80 7.45 -23.42
N ARG A 49 6.33 8.12 -22.37
CA ARG A 49 5.80 7.49 -21.16
C ARG A 49 4.34 7.11 -21.35
N ILE A 50 3.90 6.00 -20.75
CA ILE A 50 2.50 5.57 -20.79
C ILE A 50 1.63 6.58 -20.03
N GLY A 51 0.71 7.23 -20.75
CA GLY A 51 -0.32 8.11 -20.17
C GLY A 51 -1.63 7.38 -19.86
N ASN A 52 -2.58 8.08 -19.22
CA ASN A 52 -3.83 7.50 -18.68
C ASN A 52 -4.68 6.76 -19.73
N ILE A 53 -4.84 7.32 -20.93
CA ILE A 53 -5.63 6.69 -22.00
C ILE A 53 -5.03 5.35 -22.44
N LEU A 54 -3.71 5.29 -22.58
CA LEU A 54 -3.03 4.04 -22.94
C LEU A 54 -3.03 3.07 -21.75
N ARG A 55 -2.91 3.58 -20.52
CA ARG A 55 -2.96 2.79 -19.30
C ARG A 55 -4.27 2.00 -19.22
N GLU A 56 -5.42 2.67 -19.30
CA GLU A 56 -6.74 2.02 -19.21
C GLU A 56 -6.90 0.91 -20.26
N LYS A 57 -6.47 1.19 -21.49
CA LYS A 57 -6.49 0.22 -22.59
C LYS A 57 -5.60 -1.00 -22.34
N LEU A 58 -4.40 -0.79 -21.81
CA LEU A 58 -3.45 -1.86 -21.48
C LEU A 58 -3.96 -2.70 -20.29
N GLU A 59 -4.52 -2.05 -19.26
CA GLU A 59 -5.09 -2.73 -18.09
C GLU A 59 -6.33 -3.55 -18.48
N ALA A 60 -7.18 -3.05 -19.39
CA ALA A 60 -8.34 -3.78 -19.91
C ALA A 60 -7.98 -5.09 -20.62
N VAL A 61 -6.78 -5.18 -21.21
CA VAL A 61 -6.26 -6.41 -21.83
C VAL A 61 -5.33 -7.20 -20.90
N GLY A 62 -5.32 -6.85 -19.61
CA GLY A 62 -4.59 -7.57 -18.58
C GLY A 62 -3.09 -7.29 -18.53
N ILE A 63 -2.60 -6.17 -19.09
CA ILE A 63 -1.22 -5.70 -18.87
C ILE A 63 -1.16 -4.90 -17.57
N ASP A 64 -0.22 -5.27 -16.70
CA ASP A 64 0.06 -4.55 -15.46
C ASP A 64 0.91 -3.32 -15.75
N VAL A 65 0.25 -2.18 -15.96
CA VAL A 65 0.92 -0.90 -16.28
C VAL A 65 1.74 -0.38 -15.10
N ASN A 66 1.36 -0.71 -13.86
CA ASN A 66 2.16 -0.35 -12.69
C ASN A 66 3.50 -1.10 -12.68
N TYR A 67 3.50 -2.38 -13.05
CA TYR A 67 4.75 -3.11 -13.28
C TYR A 67 5.57 -2.47 -14.41
N ILE A 68 4.94 -2.04 -15.50
CA ILE A 68 5.67 -1.37 -16.60
C ILE A 68 6.33 -0.07 -16.13
N LEU A 69 5.63 0.76 -15.37
CA LEU A 69 6.12 2.08 -14.96
C LEU A 69 7.12 2.00 -13.80
N TYR A 70 6.87 1.15 -12.81
CA TYR A 70 7.62 1.18 -11.54
C TYR A 70 8.48 -0.06 -11.30
N GLY A 71 8.36 -1.11 -12.13
CA GLY A 71 9.17 -2.33 -12.04
C GLY A 71 8.87 -3.24 -10.86
N LYS A 72 7.94 -2.85 -9.97
CA LYS A 72 7.43 -3.69 -8.90
C LYS A 72 6.35 -4.60 -9.48
N LYS A 73 6.58 -5.91 -9.49
CA LYS A 73 5.50 -6.88 -9.75
C LYS A 73 4.63 -6.92 -8.51
N GLY A 74 3.42 -6.40 -8.62
CA GLY A 74 2.42 -6.44 -7.58
C GLY A 74 1.09 -6.20 -8.27
N THR A 75 0.12 -7.06 -7.99
CA THR A 75 -1.30 -6.92 -8.36
C THR A 75 -1.69 -5.45 -8.38
N PRO A 76 -2.43 -4.98 -9.41
CA PRO A 76 -2.92 -3.61 -9.41
C PRO A 76 -3.64 -3.38 -8.08
N GLU A 77 -3.08 -2.52 -7.23
CA GLU A 77 -3.86 -1.93 -6.16
C GLU A 77 -4.95 -1.17 -6.92
N LEU A 78 -6.14 -1.77 -6.99
CA LEU A 78 -7.36 -1.02 -7.21
C LEU A 78 -7.24 0.25 -6.35
N PRO A 79 -7.65 1.43 -6.85
CA PRO A 79 -7.75 2.59 -5.99
C PRO A 79 -8.47 2.12 -4.72
N PRO A 80 -7.89 2.36 -3.53
CA PRO A 80 -8.43 1.80 -2.30
C PRO A 80 -9.93 2.09 -2.31
N PRO A 81 -10.78 1.08 -2.05
CA PRO A 81 -12.22 1.29 -2.05
C PRO A 81 -12.51 2.55 -1.23
N PRO A 82 -13.43 3.42 -1.68
CA PRO A 82 -13.76 4.64 -0.96
C PRO A 82 -13.92 4.28 0.51
N PRO A 83 -13.27 5.02 1.43
CA PRO A 83 -13.16 4.61 2.82
C PRO A 83 -14.55 4.26 3.33
N ASP A 84 -14.74 3.00 3.70
CA ASP A 84 -16.02 2.54 4.18
C ASP A 84 -16.33 3.37 5.45
N PRO A 85 -17.37 4.21 5.43
CA PRO A 85 -17.68 5.07 6.55
C PRO A 85 -18.00 4.23 7.80
N ALA A 86 -18.52 3.02 7.63
CA ALA A 86 -18.77 2.10 8.75
C ALA A 86 -17.45 1.61 9.37
N LEU A 87 -16.46 1.21 8.55
CA LEU A 87 -15.15 0.81 9.06
C LEU A 87 -14.40 1.98 9.71
N SER A 88 -14.57 3.19 9.18
CA SER A 88 -13.96 4.40 9.75
C SER A 88 -14.53 4.72 11.13
N VAL A 89 -15.85 4.58 11.31
CA VAL A 89 -16.52 4.71 12.61
C VAL A 89 -16.07 3.61 13.58
N MET A 90 -16.04 2.35 13.13
CA MET A 90 -15.57 1.24 13.96
C MET A 90 -14.12 1.42 14.40
N LEU A 91 -13.25 1.95 13.54
CA LEU A 91 -11.86 2.22 13.87
C LEU A 91 -11.73 3.36 14.88
N ALA A 92 -12.53 4.42 14.76
CA ALA A 92 -12.60 5.50 15.73
C ALA A 92 -13.06 4.99 17.11
N ASP A 93 -14.13 4.18 17.14
CA ASP A 93 -14.65 3.57 18.37
C ASP A 93 -13.63 2.66 19.04
N CYS A 94 -12.95 1.80 18.27
CA CYS A 94 -11.87 0.96 18.78
C CYS A 94 -10.73 1.79 19.36
N THR A 95 -10.31 2.85 18.66
CA THR A 95 -9.23 3.74 19.10
C THR A 95 -9.59 4.43 20.41
N GLN A 96 -10.82 4.94 20.53
CA GLN A 96 -11.30 5.59 21.74
C GLN A 96 -11.37 4.60 22.91
N LYS A 97 -11.84 3.37 22.67
CA LYS A 97 -11.89 2.32 23.69
C LYS A 97 -10.50 1.94 24.20
N ILE A 98 -9.51 1.84 23.29
CA ILE A 98 -8.12 1.57 23.65
C ILE A 98 -7.57 2.69 24.54
N GLN A 99 -7.80 3.95 24.18
CA GLN A 99 -7.35 5.08 24.99
C GLN A 99 -7.97 5.06 26.39
N GLN A 100 -9.28 4.80 26.48
CA GLN A 100 -9.96 4.68 27.78
C GLN A 100 -9.38 3.56 28.65
N LEU A 101 -9.10 2.39 28.06
CA LEU A 101 -8.48 1.28 28.77
C LEU A 101 -7.04 1.60 29.22
N GLN A 102 -6.28 2.29 28.39
CA GLN A 102 -4.93 2.74 28.73
C GLN A 102 -4.94 3.74 29.90
N THR A 103 -5.86 4.71 29.90
CA THR A 103 -6.02 5.65 31.01
C THR A 103 -6.40 4.92 32.30
N ALA A 104 -7.38 4.02 32.25
CA ALA A 104 -7.78 3.23 33.42
C ALA A 104 -6.63 2.38 33.99
N ALA A 105 -5.78 1.81 33.13
CA ALA A 105 -4.60 1.07 33.55
C ALA A 105 -3.56 1.94 34.26
N ILE A 106 -3.37 3.18 33.78
CA ILE A 106 -2.47 4.16 34.41
C ILE A 106 -3.00 4.55 35.80
N ASP A 107 -4.29 4.83 35.91
CA ASP A 107 -4.92 5.22 37.18
C ASP A 107 -4.84 4.08 38.21
N MET A 108 -5.15 2.84 37.80
CA MET A 108 -4.97 1.66 38.67
C MET A 108 -3.51 1.48 39.11
N SER A 109 -2.55 1.73 38.22
CA SER A 109 -1.12 1.63 38.58
C SER A 109 -0.72 2.66 39.63
N LYS A 110 -1.31 3.86 39.58
CA LYS A 110 -1.09 4.92 40.56
C LYS A 110 -1.68 4.54 41.92
N GLU A 111 -2.92 4.06 41.95
CA GLU A 111 -3.57 3.59 43.19
C GLU A 111 -2.78 2.46 43.86
N LEU A 112 -2.30 1.49 43.07
CA LEU A 112 -1.44 0.41 43.58
C LEU A 112 -0.13 0.93 44.19
N LEU A 113 0.48 1.95 43.59
CA LEU A 113 1.69 2.55 44.12
C LEU A 113 1.44 3.26 45.46
N GLU A 114 0.31 3.98 45.57
CA GLU A 114 -0.10 4.64 46.81
C GLU A 114 -0.38 3.64 47.93
N LEU A 115 -1.11 2.55 47.62
CA LEU A 115 -1.35 1.45 48.55
C LEU A 115 -0.06 0.77 49.00
N ASN A 116 0.87 0.50 48.08
CA ASN A 116 2.16 -0.10 48.44
C ASN A 116 2.96 0.81 49.39
N LYS A 117 2.98 2.12 49.15
CA LYS A 117 3.63 3.09 50.07
C LYS A 117 2.97 3.11 51.45
N LEU A 118 1.64 3.02 51.49
CA LEU A 118 0.89 2.94 52.75
C LEU A 118 1.25 1.67 53.52
N VAL A 119 1.26 0.51 52.83
CA VAL A 119 1.62 -0.78 53.40
C VAL A 119 3.05 -0.76 53.94
N ASP A 120 4.01 -0.22 53.20
CA ASP A 120 5.40 -0.09 53.67
C ASP A 120 5.52 0.83 54.89
N THR A 121 4.73 1.91 54.94
CA THR A 121 4.69 2.81 56.10
C THR A 121 4.13 2.10 57.33
N ILE A 122 3.06 1.32 57.17
CA ILE A 122 2.46 0.52 58.24
C ILE A 122 3.46 -0.53 58.72
N LYS A 123 4.06 -1.30 57.80
CA LYS A 123 5.10 -2.30 58.14
C LYS A 123 6.21 -1.66 58.96
N LYS A 124 6.78 -0.55 58.50
CA LYS A 124 7.85 0.16 59.23
C LYS A 124 7.42 0.52 60.66
N ARG A 125 6.22 1.06 60.86
CA ARG A 125 5.71 1.44 62.19
C ARG A 125 5.45 0.24 63.11
N VAL A 126 4.92 -0.86 62.56
CA VAL A 126 4.66 -2.10 63.32
C VAL A 126 5.98 -2.73 63.76
N PHE A 127 6.97 -2.80 62.87
CA PHE A 127 8.26 -3.41 63.19
C PHE A 127 9.18 -2.53 64.06
N THR A 128 9.02 -1.19 64.08
CA THR A 128 9.79 -0.32 64.98
C THR A 128 9.27 -0.26 66.42
N HIS A 129 8.04 -0.68 66.68
CA HIS A 129 7.46 -0.72 68.04
C HIS A 129 7.61 -2.07 68.75
N SER A 130 8.33 -3.02 68.14
CA SER A 130 8.57 -4.37 68.67
C SER A 130 9.97 -4.54 69.27
N SER A 131 10.65 -3.46 69.65
CA SER A 131 11.99 -3.45 70.26
C SER A 131 12.00 -2.63 71.54
#